data_AF-A0AAU5GBM5-F1
#
_entry.id   AF-A0AAU5GBM5-F1
#
_cell.length_a   1.000
_cell.length_b   1.000
_cell.length_c   1.000
_cell.angle_alpha   90.00
_cell.angle_beta   90.00
_cell.angle_gamma   90.00
#
_symmetry.space_group_name_H-M   'P 1'
#
loop_
_entity.id
_entity.type
_entity.pdbx_description
1 polymer ?
#
loop_
_entity_poly.entity_id
_entity_poly.type
_entity_poly.pdbx_seq_one_letter_code
_entity_poly.pdbx_strand_id
1 'polypeptide(L)'
;MVPKSEKKSRASGATTRRRTPAAASTSQARQQQGASSATSVAQVRLRPDELADLQQVMQTLKLHSLSDALREGLRLLSREATEVAASQEIRDFYQGAQAPTPSGVLPATADELAAADETEW
;
A
#
# COMPACT_ATOMS: atom_id res chain seq x y z
N MET A 1 -28.48 70.51 12.13
CA MET A 1 -28.48 71.00 10.73
C MET A 1 -29.23 69.97 9.88
N VAL A 2 -30.29 70.40 9.19
CA VAL A 2 -31.14 69.60 8.28
C VAL A 2 -30.43 69.40 6.91
N PRO A 3 -30.93 68.58 5.96
CA PRO A 3 -30.20 67.47 5.32
C PRO A 3 -29.90 67.75 3.84
N LYS A 4 -29.25 66.82 3.13
CA LYS A 4 -29.27 66.85 1.66
C LYS A 4 -29.30 65.46 1.02
N SER A 5 -30.52 65.13 0.59
CA SER A 5 -30.92 64.60 -0.72
C SER A 5 -30.41 63.25 -1.22
N GLU A 6 -31.37 62.34 -1.35
CA GLU A 6 -31.53 61.31 -2.37
C GLU A 6 -30.96 61.66 -3.75
N LYS A 7 -30.39 60.66 -4.43
CA LYS A 7 -30.64 60.43 -5.86
C LYS A 7 -30.82 58.94 -6.17
N LYS A 8 -32.10 58.62 -6.34
CA LYS A 8 -32.71 57.56 -7.13
C LYS A 8 -32.08 57.44 -8.53
N SER A 9 -31.66 56.23 -8.89
CA SER A 9 -31.64 55.76 -10.29
C SER A 9 -32.03 54.29 -10.33
N ARG A 10 -33.25 54.05 -10.78
CA ARG A 10 -33.81 52.75 -11.13
C ARG A 10 -33.85 52.73 -12.65
N ALA A 11 -33.18 51.79 -13.30
CA ALA A 11 -33.49 51.41 -14.67
C ALA A 11 -33.15 49.93 -14.88
N SER A 12 -34.20 49.18 -15.20
CA SER A 12 -34.20 47.78 -15.58
C SER A 12 -33.37 47.54 -16.85
N GLY A 13 -32.56 46.49 -16.83
CA GLY A 13 -31.96 45.88 -18.00
C GLY A 13 -31.91 44.37 -17.77
N ALA A 14 -32.62 43.64 -18.62
CA ALA A 14 -32.92 42.23 -18.46
C ALA A 14 -31.72 41.30 -18.75
N THR A 15 -31.87 40.07 -18.24
CA THR A 15 -31.25 38.80 -18.69
C THR A 15 -29.75 38.60 -18.49
N THR A 16 -29.36 37.74 -17.54
CA THR A 16 -28.33 36.70 -17.74
C THR A 16 -28.52 35.52 -16.78
N ARG A 17 -29.07 34.42 -17.34
CA ARG A 17 -28.57 33.04 -17.28
C ARG A 17 -27.98 32.49 -15.95
N ARG A 18 -28.83 31.71 -15.26
CA ARG A 18 -28.61 30.36 -14.70
C ARG A 18 -27.19 30.01 -14.21
N ARG A 19 -27.02 29.89 -12.88
CA ARG A 19 -26.07 28.95 -12.25
C ARG A 19 -26.62 28.47 -10.89
N THR A 20 -26.90 27.18 -10.82
CA THR A 20 -27.32 26.40 -9.65
C THR A 20 -26.22 26.34 -8.58
N PRO A 21 -26.54 26.42 -7.27
CA PRO A 21 -25.59 26.08 -6.22
C PRO A 21 -25.47 24.55 -6.09
N ALA A 22 -24.23 24.08 -6.03
CA ALA A 22 -23.88 22.67 -5.91
C ALA A 22 -24.38 22.09 -4.59
N ALA A 23 -25.09 20.97 -4.69
CA ALA A 23 -25.54 20.17 -3.56
C ALA A 23 -24.33 19.57 -2.82
N ALA A 24 -24.34 19.72 -1.50
CA ALA A 24 -23.52 18.94 -0.58
C ALA A 24 -23.89 17.45 -0.74
N SER A 25 -22.96 16.65 -1.27
CA SER A 25 -23.08 15.20 -1.31
C SER A 25 -22.26 14.62 -0.17
N THR A 26 -22.91 14.45 0.99
CA THR A 26 -22.48 13.49 2.01
C THR A 26 -22.90 12.11 1.54
N SER A 27 -21.92 11.28 1.16
CA SER A 27 -22.13 9.84 0.91
C SER A 27 -20.87 9.08 1.28
N GLN A 28 -20.59 9.01 2.59
CA GLN A 28 -19.70 8.01 3.16
C GLN A 28 -20.51 7.14 4.11
N ALA A 29 -21.11 6.08 3.56
CA ALA A 29 -21.59 4.93 4.33
C ALA A 29 -21.98 3.79 3.38
N ARG A 30 -21.01 3.24 2.64
CA ARG A 30 -21.11 1.84 2.18
C ARG A 30 -19.73 1.30 1.85
N GLN A 31 -18.94 1.06 2.89
CA GLN A 31 -17.83 0.13 2.79
C GLN A 31 -18.07 -1.00 3.76
N GLN A 32 -17.57 -2.16 3.31
CA GLN A 32 -17.40 -3.42 4.02
C GLN A 32 -18.53 -4.42 3.82
N GLN A 33 -18.07 -5.65 3.51
CA GLN A 33 -18.80 -6.91 3.36
C GLN A 33 -19.31 -7.18 1.93
N GLY A 34 -18.39 -7.54 1.03
CA GLY A 34 -18.75 -8.10 -0.28
C GLY A 34 -17.62 -8.41 -1.27
N ALA A 35 -16.36 -8.07 -0.99
CA ALA A 35 -15.29 -8.14 -2.00
C ALA A 35 -14.51 -9.47 -2.04
N SER A 36 -15.07 -10.59 -1.56
CA SER A 36 -14.34 -11.86 -1.47
C SER A 36 -14.25 -12.66 -2.78
N SER A 37 -14.70 -12.11 -3.91
CA SER A 37 -14.73 -12.83 -5.20
C SER A 37 -14.45 -11.98 -6.43
N ALA A 38 -14.07 -10.70 -6.26
CA ALA A 38 -13.79 -9.83 -7.39
C ALA A 38 -12.34 -10.02 -7.88
N THR A 39 -12.16 -10.80 -8.95
CA THR A 39 -10.88 -10.84 -9.68
C THR A 39 -10.68 -9.50 -10.40
N SER A 40 -9.57 -8.83 -10.12
CA SER A 40 -9.13 -7.64 -10.86
C SER A 40 -8.08 -8.02 -11.90
N VAL A 41 -8.08 -7.33 -13.05
CA VAL A 41 -7.13 -7.53 -14.14
C VAL A 41 -6.20 -6.32 -14.22
N ALA A 42 -4.90 -6.58 -14.26
CA ALA A 42 -3.87 -5.58 -14.45
C ALA A 42 -2.96 -5.97 -15.62
N GLN A 43 -2.41 -4.97 -16.32
CA GLN A 43 -1.44 -5.17 -17.39
C GLN A 43 -0.04 -4.80 -16.88
N VAL A 44 0.94 -5.66 -17.16
CA VAL A 44 2.34 -5.48 -16.77
C VAL A 44 3.19 -5.46 -18.04
N ARG A 45 4.15 -4.53 -18.10
CA ARG A 45 5.16 -4.47 -19.16
C ARG A 45 6.45 -5.02 -18.60
N LEU A 46 6.97 -6.08 -19.21
CA LEU A 46 8.24 -6.68 -18.87
C LEU A 46 9.25 -6.37 -19.96
N ARG A 47 10.48 -6.09 -19.55
CA ARG A 47 11.61 -6.04 -20.47
C ARG A 47 11.93 -7.47 -20.97
N PRO A 48 12.59 -7.61 -22.13
CA PRO A 48 12.88 -8.93 -22.69
C PRO A 48 13.70 -9.84 -21.77
N ASP A 49 14.65 -9.28 -21.03
CA ASP A 49 15.44 -9.95 -20.00
C ASP A 49 14.57 -10.44 -18.84
N GLU A 50 13.72 -9.57 -18.30
CA GLU A 50 12.79 -9.94 -17.21
C GLU A 50 11.81 -11.06 -17.62
N LEU A 51 11.35 -11.05 -18.88
CA LEU A 51 10.48 -12.11 -19.39
C LEU A 51 11.25 -13.44 -19.53
N ALA A 52 12.52 -13.41 -19.94
CA ALA A 52 13.35 -14.61 -20.03
C ALA A 52 13.63 -15.22 -18.64
N ASP A 53 13.96 -14.37 -17.66
CA ASP A 53 14.14 -14.79 -16.27
C ASP A 53 12.85 -15.41 -15.71
N LEU A 54 11.70 -14.78 -15.95
CA LEU A 54 10.41 -15.30 -15.52
C LEU A 54 10.09 -16.66 -16.15
N GLN A 55 10.42 -16.86 -17.44
CA GLN A 55 10.26 -18.16 -18.10
C GLN A 55 11.15 -19.24 -17.49
N GLN A 56 12.39 -18.90 -17.12
CA GLN A 56 13.30 -19.84 -16.44
C GLN A 56 12.78 -20.22 -15.05
N VAL A 57 12.25 -19.26 -14.29
CA VAL A 57 11.62 -19.51 -13.00
C VAL A 57 10.40 -20.41 -13.17
N MET A 58 9.54 -20.14 -14.17
CA MET A 58 8.38 -20.97 -14.47
C MET A 58 8.77 -22.41 -14.78
N GLN A 59 9.84 -22.63 -15.55
CA GLN A 59 10.33 -23.97 -15.87
C GLN A 59 10.84 -24.70 -14.62
N THR A 60 11.60 -24.01 -13.78
CA THR A 60 12.16 -24.56 -12.54
C THR A 60 11.05 -24.94 -11.55
N LEU A 61 10.07 -24.06 -11.38
CA LEU A 61 8.96 -24.22 -10.42
C LEU A 61 7.74 -24.94 -11.02
N LYS A 62 7.82 -25.39 -12.28
CA LYS A 62 6.75 -26.07 -13.02
C LYS A 62 5.43 -25.29 -13.05
N LEU A 63 5.51 -23.97 -13.20
CA LEU A 63 4.36 -23.09 -13.27
C LEU A 63 3.74 -23.10 -14.68
N HIS A 64 2.42 -23.18 -14.74
CA HIS A 64 1.71 -23.45 -15.99
C HIS A 64 1.37 -22.19 -16.80
N SER A 65 1.43 -21.00 -16.20
CA SER A 65 1.15 -19.73 -16.88
C SER A 65 1.92 -18.55 -16.32
N LEU A 66 2.12 -17.52 -17.15
CA LEU A 66 2.72 -16.24 -16.73
C LEU A 66 1.92 -15.58 -15.61
N SER A 67 0.58 -15.64 -15.69
CA SER A 67 -0.31 -15.09 -14.67
C SER A 67 -0.14 -15.79 -13.32
N ASP A 68 0.07 -17.11 -13.31
CA ASP A 68 0.33 -17.85 -12.08
C ASP A 68 1.68 -17.47 -11.49
N ALA A 69 2.72 -17.37 -12.32
CA ALA A 69 4.05 -16.94 -11.87
C ALA A 69 4.04 -15.53 -11.27
N LEU A 70 3.37 -14.58 -11.93
CA LEU A 70 3.23 -13.22 -11.40
C LEU A 70 2.42 -13.21 -10.09
N ARG A 71 1.37 -14.04 -9.98
CA ARG A 71 0.57 -14.13 -8.76
C ARG A 71 1.36 -14.71 -7.59
N GLU A 72 2.12 -15.79 -7.82
CA GLU A 72 2.98 -16.37 -6.78
C GLU A 72 4.10 -15.40 -6.39
N GLY A 73 4.73 -14.74 -7.36
CA GLY A 73 5.72 -13.70 -7.07
C GLY A 73 5.15 -12.59 -6.19
N LEU A 74 3.92 -12.13 -6.47
CA LEU A 74 3.25 -11.10 -5.69
C LEU A 74 2.89 -11.57 -4.26
N ARG A 75 2.52 -12.85 -4.10
CA ARG A 75 2.31 -13.46 -2.77
C ARG A 75 3.61 -13.51 -1.96
N LEU A 76 4.72 -13.90 -2.59
CA LEU A 76 6.03 -13.94 -1.94
C LEU A 76 6.47 -12.54 -1.51
N LEU A 77 6.34 -11.53 -2.39
CA LEU A 77 6.66 -10.14 -2.05
C LEU A 77 5.77 -9.59 -0.93
N SER A 78 4.48 -9.94 -0.91
CA SER A 78 3.57 -9.52 0.16
C SER A 78 3.95 -10.14 1.51
N ARG A 79 4.41 -11.39 1.50
CA ARG A 79 4.90 -12.07 2.71
C ARG A 79 6.17 -11.40 3.22
N GLU A 80 7.15 -11.19 2.34
CA GLU A 80 8.40 -10.51 2.66
C GLU A 80 8.15 -9.11 3.27
N ALA A 81 7.28 -8.31 2.65
CA ALA A 81 6.94 -6.99 3.17
C ALA A 81 6.34 -7.05 4.59
N THR A 82 5.59 -8.11 4.91
CA THR A 82 5.03 -8.34 6.25
C THR A 82 6.12 -8.71 7.25
N GLU A 83 7.07 -9.56 6.86
CA GLU A 83 8.21 -9.97 7.70
C GLU A 83 9.15 -8.79 7.98
N VAL A 84 9.41 -7.94 6.98
CA VAL A 84 10.17 -6.70 7.13
C VAL A 84 9.46 -5.73 8.08
N ALA A 85 8.13 -5.57 7.95
CA ALA A 85 7.36 -4.72 8.84
C ALA A 85 7.40 -5.23 10.29
N ALA A 86 7.19 -6.53 10.51
CA ALA A 86 7.29 -7.13 11.84
C ALA A 86 8.68 -6.98 12.46
N SER A 87 9.74 -7.15 11.66
CA SER A 87 11.12 -6.94 12.11
C SER A 87 11.37 -5.50 12.54
N GLN A 88 10.79 -4.54 11.82
CA GLN A 88 10.87 -3.12 12.19
C GLN A 88 10.10 -2.83 13.48
N GLU A 89 8.92 -3.42 13.69
CA GLU A 89 8.16 -3.27 14.95
C GLU A 89 8.97 -3.73 16.17
N ILE A 90 9.67 -4.87 16.06
CA ILE A 90 10.56 -5.37 17.12
C ILE A 90 11.69 -4.38 17.38
N ARG A 91 12.33 -3.88 16.32
CA ARG A 91 13.41 -2.89 16.44
C ARG A 91 12.91 -1.62 17.12
N ASP A 92 11.74 -1.13 16.75
CA ASP A 92 11.14 0.07 17.32
C ASP A 92 10.77 -0.14 18.80
N PHE A 93 10.24 -1.31 19.16
CA PHE A 93 9.93 -1.66 20.53
C PHE A 93 11.17 -1.62 21.44
N TYR A 94 12.31 -2.12 20.96
CA TYR A 94 13.59 -2.06 21.67
C TYR A 94 14.38 -0.77 21.39
N GLN A 95 13.81 0.21 20.68
CA GLN A 95 14.47 1.48 20.32
C GLN A 95 15.83 1.28 19.60
N GLY A 96 15.93 0.24 18.79
CA GLY A 96 17.15 -0.15 18.10
C GLY A 96 18.19 -0.87 18.97
N ALA A 97 17.94 -1.06 20.27
CA ALA A 97 18.77 -1.89 21.12
C ALA A 97 18.52 -3.38 20.85
N GLN A 98 19.50 -4.22 21.17
CA GLN A 98 19.32 -5.67 21.14
C GLN A 98 18.34 -6.09 22.24
N ALA A 99 17.45 -7.03 21.92
CA ALA A 99 16.57 -7.62 22.91
C ALA A 99 17.40 -8.24 24.06
N PRO A 100 17.04 -8.00 25.33
CA PRO A 100 17.80 -8.50 26.46
C PRO A 100 17.71 -10.03 26.55
N THR A 101 18.83 -10.66 26.88
CA THR A 101 18.88 -12.11 27.11
C THR A 101 18.05 -12.49 28.34
N PRO A 102 17.21 -13.55 28.27
CA PRO A 102 16.47 -14.03 29.43
C PRO A 102 17.40 -14.40 30.60
N SER A 103 16.91 -14.24 31.82
CA SER A 103 17.66 -14.57 33.04
C SER A 103 18.12 -16.02 33.04
N GLY A 104 19.41 -16.26 33.36
CA GLY A 104 19.99 -17.60 33.44
C GLY A 104 20.45 -18.18 32.09
N VAL A 105 20.25 -17.46 30.98
CA VAL A 105 20.75 -17.85 29.66
C VAL A 105 22.00 -17.02 29.34
N LEU A 106 23.09 -17.69 29.01
CA LEU A 106 24.30 -17.03 28.52
C LEU A 106 24.06 -16.59 27.06
N PRO A 107 24.50 -15.38 26.66
CA PRO A 107 24.43 -14.98 25.26
C PRO A 107 25.26 -15.94 24.40
N ALA A 108 24.74 -16.27 23.22
CA ALA A 108 25.47 -17.10 22.26
C ALA A 108 26.79 -16.43 21.88
N THR A 109 27.84 -17.23 21.81
CA THR A 109 29.14 -16.78 21.33
C THR A 109 29.14 -16.64 19.81
N ALA A 110 30.08 -15.85 19.27
CA ALA A 110 30.19 -15.67 17.83
C ALA A 110 30.44 -16.99 17.08
N ASP A 111 31.21 -17.90 17.68
CA ASP A 111 31.50 -19.21 17.10
C ASP A 111 30.25 -20.10 17.06
N GLU A 112 29.42 -20.06 18.11
CA GLU A 112 28.14 -20.78 18.14
C GLU A 112 27.12 -20.22 17.13
N LEU A 113 27.10 -18.90 16.93
CA LEU A 113 26.26 -18.25 15.92
C LEU A 113 26.69 -18.65 14.50
N ALA A 114 28.00 -18.62 14.20
CA ALA A 114 28.52 -19.04 12.91
C ALA A 114 28.22 -20.51 12.61
N ALA A 115 28.38 -21.40 13.60
CA ALA A 115 28.04 -22.81 13.46
C ALA A 115 26.54 -23.05 13.21
N ALA A 116 25.66 -22.21 13.78
CA ALA A 116 24.22 -22.30 13.56
C ALA A 116 23.83 -21.89 12.12
N ASP A 117 24.48 -20.87 11.54
CA ASP A 117 24.24 -20.44 10.15
C ASP A 117 24.69 -21.48 9.12
N GLU A 118 25.70 -22.30 9.44
CA GLU A 118 26.18 -23.40 8.59
C GLU A 118 25.28 -24.65 8.64
N THR A 119 24.30 -24.68 9.55
CA THR A 119 23.40 -25.82 9.68
C THR A 119 22.31 -25.77 8.60
N GLU A 120 22.44 -26.58 7.55
CA GLU A 120 21.35 -26.86 6.61
C GLU A 120 20.28 -27.75 7.27
N TRP A 121 19.00 -27.35 7.15
CA TRP A 121 17.83 -28.09 7.64
C TRP A 121 17.16 -28.94 6.55
#